data_AF-A0AAV9IXW4-F1
#
_entry.id   AF-A0AAV9IXW4-F1
#
_cell.length_a   1.000
_cell.length_b   1.000
_cell.length_c   1.000
_cell.angle_alpha   90.00
_cell.angle_beta   90.00
_cell.angle_gamma   90.00
#
_symmetry.space_group_name_H-M   'P 1'
#
loop_
_entity.id
_entity.type
_entity.pdbx_description
1 polymer ?
#
loop_
_entity_poly.entity_id
_entity_poly.type
_entity_poly.pdbx_seq_one_letter_code
_entity_poly.pdbx_strand_id
1 'polypeptide(L)'
;MSRRLPGAGWRVALLFMFLSAFCTAYFVVLHVQFLVPQVWPQAANGVQAREFGATGSAASMWWRSRTRRRARCKPSSTEWSAECIPFLCTALEFEASNYTERLLSSIRHPVAHVVVVVGGKDMLTLKRAQAWTRRYPDVHFVRVPDRIGCAGGWNICIKYMLDVFGVDWGIVANNDISFPVGSLKQTAAAFLEARQRQPGLCLGRIEMDTRPGHGSYSAFVVTREFRDACGLFDENLFPAYLEDFEMDIRAQRLRGDGCVAGNIFSAERFHHGPEGAVVYVSGVQDMVNRDEERSGEARARIGEVLQRGHRSGFQYMADKWGCSVSQQWDACTFQRPFNRTHLTPRDWVYDPAYRRCVLTGTGLQGDHCPYDVSVLAAGNSTGEHVSEV
;
A
#
# COMPACT_ATOMS: atom_id res chain seq x y z
N MET A 1 -50.04 -2.85 49.94
CA MET A 1 -50.58 -3.52 48.72
C MET A 1 -49.46 -4.33 48.06
N SER A 2 -49.79 -5.36 47.27
CA SER A 2 -48.84 -6.40 46.84
C SER A 2 -48.29 -6.22 45.42
N ARG A 3 -47.05 -6.71 45.23
CA ARG A 3 -46.33 -6.95 43.96
C ARG A 3 -47.18 -7.65 42.89
N ARG A 4 -46.83 -7.43 41.61
CA ARG A 4 -46.31 -8.49 40.69
C ARG A 4 -45.66 -7.90 39.43
N LEU A 5 -44.70 -8.64 38.87
CA LEU A 5 -44.11 -8.44 37.53
C LEU A 5 -44.78 -9.43 36.55
N PRO A 6 -44.78 -9.16 35.23
CA PRO A 6 -45.13 -10.16 34.23
C PRO A 6 -44.09 -11.29 34.19
N GLY A 7 -44.55 -12.53 33.99
CA GLY A 7 -43.70 -13.73 34.03
C GLY A 7 -43.23 -14.22 32.67
N ALA A 8 -42.13 -14.96 32.64
CA ALA A 8 -41.61 -15.62 31.45
C ALA A 8 -41.98 -17.12 31.41
N GLY A 9 -42.25 -17.61 30.20
CA GLY A 9 -42.44 -19.01 29.82
C GLY A 9 -42.47 -19.10 28.29
N TRP A 10 -42.18 -20.22 27.63
CA TRP A 10 -42.06 -21.59 28.12
C TRP A 10 -40.79 -22.28 27.57
N ARG A 11 -40.44 -23.44 28.15
CA ARG A 11 -39.50 -24.41 27.55
C ARG A 11 -40.24 -25.33 26.58
N VAL A 12 -39.60 -25.68 25.46
CA VAL A 12 -39.65 -27.04 24.90
C VAL A 12 -38.22 -27.42 24.53
N ALA A 13 -37.80 -28.61 24.94
CA ALA A 13 -36.59 -29.25 24.45
C ALA A 13 -37.00 -30.56 23.76
N LEU A 14 -36.28 -30.94 22.70
CA LEU A 14 -36.43 -32.26 22.08
C LEU A 14 -35.03 -32.81 21.79
N LEU A 15 -34.85 -34.07 22.15
CA LEU A 15 -33.56 -34.75 22.26
C LEU A 15 -33.62 -36.03 21.43
N PHE A 16 -32.65 -36.26 20.55
CA PHE A 16 -32.41 -37.58 19.96
C PHE A 16 -30.91 -37.82 19.78
N MET A 17 -30.48 -39.02 20.20
CA MET A 17 -29.13 -39.56 20.04
C MET A 17 -29.19 -40.87 19.23
N PHE A 18 -27.99 -41.38 18.89
CA PHE A 18 -27.50 -42.76 18.62
C PHE A 18 -26.57 -42.72 17.38
N LEU A 19 -25.23 -42.85 17.50
CA LEU A 19 -24.44 -44.11 17.66
C LEU A 19 -24.64 -45.08 16.47
N SER A 20 -23.65 -45.77 15.85
CA SER A 20 -22.19 -46.02 16.06
C SER A 20 -21.68 -46.94 14.90
N ALA A 21 -20.40 -47.22 14.57
CA ALA A 21 -19.04 -46.66 14.78
C ALA A 21 -18.00 -47.52 13.95
N PHE A 22 -16.68 -47.28 14.07
CA PHE A 22 -15.55 -48.12 13.57
C PHE A 22 -15.29 -48.15 12.02
N CYS A 23 -14.11 -48.53 11.46
CA CYS A 23 -12.88 -49.13 12.01
C CYS A 23 -11.57 -48.86 11.18
N THR A 24 -10.42 -48.69 11.87
CA THR A 24 -9.02 -49.12 11.54
C THR A 24 -8.24 -48.60 10.30
N ALA A 25 -6.90 -48.63 10.41
CA ALA A 25 -5.88 -48.08 9.49
C ALA A 25 -4.90 -49.13 8.92
N TYR A 26 -3.88 -48.71 8.15
CA TYR A 26 -2.68 -49.50 7.83
C TYR A 26 -1.39 -48.65 7.74
N PHE A 27 -0.23 -49.32 7.84
CA PHE A 27 1.14 -48.79 7.96
C PHE A 27 2.06 -49.42 6.90
N VAL A 28 3.09 -48.70 6.39
CA VAL A 28 4.40 -49.24 5.93
C VAL A 28 5.47 -48.13 6.05
N VAL A 29 6.73 -48.50 6.30
CA VAL A 29 7.93 -47.65 6.39
C VAL A 29 9.09 -48.31 5.62
N LEU A 30 10.01 -47.55 5.01
CA LEU A 30 11.44 -47.92 4.88
C LEU A 30 12.35 -46.74 4.42
N HIS A 31 13.67 -46.94 4.52
CA HIS A 31 14.73 -45.92 4.37
C HIS A 31 15.41 -45.91 2.97
N VAL A 32 16.28 -44.91 2.72
CA VAL A 32 17.76 -45.07 2.56
C VAL A 32 18.45 -43.67 2.58
N GLN A 33 19.72 -43.59 3.01
CA GLN A 33 20.56 -42.38 3.03
C GLN A 33 21.57 -42.36 1.86
N PHE A 34 22.15 -41.20 1.51
CA PHE A 34 23.59 -41.04 1.21
C PHE A 34 24.03 -39.55 1.17
N LEU A 35 25.30 -39.27 0.82
CA LEU A 35 26.05 -38.05 1.19
C LEU A 35 26.52 -37.19 -0.02
N VAL A 36 26.45 -35.85 0.12
CA VAL A 36 27.53 -34.81 -0.01
C VAL A 36 28.58 -34.94 -1.14
N PRO A 37 29.07 -33.86 -1.83
CA PRO A 37 28.50 -32.52 -2.15
C PRO A 37 28.65 -32.16 -3.68
N GLN A 38 28.28 -30.93 -4.11
CA GLN A 38 29.15 -30.05 -4.95
C GLN A 38 28.58 -28.63 -5.21
N VAL A 39 29.46 -27.64 -5.06
CA VAL A 39 29.72 -26.42 -5.88
C VAL A 39 28.57 -25.49 -6.36
N TRP A 40 28.78 -24.19 -6.12
CA TRP A 40 28.05 -23.00 -6.62
C TRP A 40 27.92 -22.93 -8.16
N PRO A 41 26.93 -22.20 -8.70
CA PRO A 41 27.26 -20.85 -9.18
C PRO A 41 26.21 -19.77 -8.91
N GLN A 42 26.62 -18.55 -9.26
CA GLN A 42 25.90 -17.27 -9.24
C GLN A 42 24.46 -17.34 -9.80
N ALA A 43 23.53 -16.64 -9.16
CA ALA A 43 22.19 -16.36 -9.67
C ALA A 43 21.83 -14.88 -9.51
N ALA A 44 22.48 -14.01 -10.28
CA ALA A 44 22.04 -12.63 -10.49
C ALA A 44 21.07 -12.60 -11.69
N ASN A 45 19.83 -13.05 -11.46
CA ASN A 45 18.70 -12.89 -12.38
C ASN A 45 17.58 -12.19 -11.59
N GLY A 46 16.75 -11.35 -12.21
CA GLY A 46 16.68 -11.03 -13.64
C GLY A 46 15.27 -10.61 -14.00
N VAL A 47 14.71 -9.72 -13.18
CA VAL A 47 13.28 -9.40 -13.15
C VAL A 47 12.82 -8.80 -14.48
N GLN A 48 11.64 -9.21 -14.95
CA GLN A 48 11.05 -8.73 -16.21
C GLN A 48 9.77 -7.93 -15.97
N ALA A 49 9.93 -6.80 -15.30
CA ALA A 49 8.96 -5.71 -15.33
C ALA A 49 8.72 -5.30 -16.80
N ARG A 50 7.61 -5.78 -17.38
CA ARG A 50 7.29 -5.55 -18.80
C ARG A 50 6.88 -4.09 -19.01
N GLU A 51 7.81 -3.28 -19.50
CA GLU A 51 7.49 -1.98 -20.09
C GLU A 51 6.38 -2.13 -21.14
N PHE A 52 5.52 -1.12 -21.28
CA PHE A 52 4.44 -1.11 -22.27
C PHE A 52 4.98 -0.99 -23.70
N GLY A 53 5.40 -2.11 -24.28
CA GLY A 53 5.90 -2.22 -25.65
C GLY A 53 4.95 -1.58 -26.66
N ALA A 54 5.44 -0.55 -27.36
CA ALA A 54 4.64 0.31 -28.22
C ALA A 54 4.38 -0.29 -29.62
N THR A 55 3.56 -1.35 -29.69
CA THR A 55 3.11 -1.95 -30.97
C THR A 55 1.73 -1.42 -31.37
N GLY A 56 1.64 -0.58 -32.41
CA GLY A 56 0.34 -0.17 -32.96
C GLY A 56 0.42 0.97 -33.99
N SER A 57 -0.22 0.76 -35.15
CA SER A 57 -0.30 1.72 -36.26
C SER A 57 -1.11 2.99 -35.90
N ALA A 58 -0.89 4.07 -36.64
CA ALA A 58 -1.41 5.40 -36.33
C ALA A 58 -2.59 5.83 -37.22
N ALA A 59 -3.67 6.33 -36.61
CA ALA A 59 -4.61 7.29 -37.21
C ALA A 59 -5.52 7.95 -36.16
N SER A 60 -5.30 9.23 -35.82
CA SER A 60 -6.37 10.21 -35.51
C SER A 60 -5.86 11.60 -35.06
N MET A 61 -6.52 12.63 -35.60
CA MET A 61 -6.81 13.97 -35.08
C MET A 61 -5.78 14.68 -34.14
N TRP A 62 -5.14 15.73 -34.67
CA TRP A 62 -4.16 16.56 -33.95
C TRP A 62 -4.79 17.57 -32.97
N TRP A 63 -4.92 17.22 -31.70
CA TRP A 63 -4.90 18.23 -30.63
C TRP A 63 -3.45 18.68 -30.38
N ARG A 64 -3.06 19.86 -30.87
CA ARG A 64 -1.75 20.48 -30.58
C ARG A 64 -1.69 21.06 -29.16
N SER A 65 -1.94 20.22 -28.15
CA SER A 65 -1.49 20.54 -26.80
C SER A 65 0.04 20.69 -26.83
N ARG A 66 0.55 21.87 -26.48
CA ARG A 66 2.00 22.07 -26.33
C ARG A 66 2.44 21.36 -25.05
N THR A 67 2.70 20.07 -25.14
CA THR A 67 3.39 19.30 -24.10
C THR A 67 4.77 19.93 -23.88
N ARG A 68 4.85 20.89 -22.95
CA ARG A 68 6.12 21.44 -22.47
C ARG A 68 6.94 20.25 -21.97
N ARG A 69 8.02 19.90 -22.67
CA ARG A 69 9.02 18.96 -22.14
C ARG A 69 9.37 19.41 -20.73
N ARG A 70 9.22 18.52 -19.75
CA ARG A 70 9.61 18.86 -18.38
C ARG A 70 11.11 19.13 -18.37
N ALA A 71 11.56 20.12 -17.60
CA ALA A 71 12.98 20.28 -17.34
C ALA A 71 13.43 19.08 -16.50
N ARG A 72 14.03 18.08 -17.14
CA ARG A 72 14.69 16.98 -16.43
C ARG A 72 15.92 17.55 -15.74
N CYS A 73 15.85 17.73 -14.43
CA CYS A 73 17.05 17.89 -13.62
C CYS A 73 17.84 16.57 -13.62
N LYS A 74 19.16 16.65 -13.48
CA LYS A 74 19.97 15.48 -13.12
C LYS A 74 19.95 15.37 -11.59
N PRO A 75 19.58 14.23 -11.00
CA PRO A 75 19.90 13.97 -9.62
C PRO A 75 21.41 13.74 -9.54
N SER A 76 22.08 14.35 -8.58
CA SER A 76 23.26 13.69 -7.99
C SER A 76 22.74 12.84 -6.84
N SER A 77 23.35 11.68 -6.60
CA SER A 77 22.94 10.80 -5.49
C SER A 77 23.23 11.42 -4.11
N THR A 78 24.07 12.45 -4.05
CA THR A 78 24.60 13.03 -2.80
C THR A 78 24.03 14.41 -2.44
N GLU A 79 23.49 15.18 -3.39
CA GLU A 79 23.05 16.57 -3.14
C GLU A 79 21.54 16.66 -2.92
N TRP A 80 21.15 16.85 -1.67
CA TRP A 80 19.75 16.99 -1.28
C TRP A 80 19.29 18.45 -1.50
N SER A 81 18.54 18.70 -2.59
CA SER A 81 18.19 20.05 -3.04
C SER A 81 16.68 20.21 -3.33
N ALA A 82 16.15 21.42 -3.08
CA ALA A 82 14.76 21.79 -3.38
C ALA A 82 14.56 22.32 -4.81
N GLU A 83 15.58 22.30 -5.67
CA GLU A 83 15.46 22.64 -7.10
C GLU A 83 15.15 21.42 -8.00
N CYS A 84 15.26 20.21 -7.44
CA CYS A 84 15.02 18.95 -8.12
C CYS A 84 14.53 17.91 -7.13
N ILE A 85 13.28 17.44 -7.26
CA ILE A 85 12.86 16.24 -6.55
C ILE A 85 13.49 15.03 -7.27
N PRO A 86 14.28 14.17 -6.62
CA PRO A 86 14.91 13.03 -7.28
C PRO A 86 13.89 12.00 -7.75
N PHE A 87 12.83 11.76 -6.98
CA PHE A 87 11.83 10.74 -7.26
C PHE A 87 10.41 11.16 -6.84
N LEU A 88 9.43 10.93 -7.72
CA LEU A 88 8.01 11.00 -7.44
C LEU A 88 7.33 9.74 -7.98
N CYS A 89 6.58 9.02 -7.15
CA CYS A 89 5.84 7.84 -7.58
C CYS A 89 4.40 7.84 -7.10
N THR A 90 3.53 7.29 -7.94
CA THR A 90 2.14 6.98 -7.60
C THR A 90 1.81 5.56 -8.02
N ALA A 91 0.88 4.92 -7.30
CA ALA A 91 0.39 3.58 -7.63
C ALA A 91 -1.14 3.58 -7.74
N LEU A 92 -1.67 2.72 -8.61
CA LEU A 92 -3.12 2.51 -8.76
C LEU A 92 -3.44 1.09 -9.23
N GLU A 93 -4.52 0.52 -8.68
CA GLU A 93 -5.24 -0.61 -9.30
C GLU A 93 -6.40 -0.13 -10.19
N PHE A 94 -6.97 1.03 -9.83
CA PHE A 94 -8.15 1.60 -10.45
C PHE A 94 -7.96 3.10 -10.65
N GLU A 95 -8.09 3.56 -11.88
CA GLU A 95 -8.25 4.99 -12.17
C GLU A 95 -9.72 5.37 -12.01
N ALA A 96 -9.98 6.44 -11.26
CA ALA A 96 -11.26 7.13 -11.20
C ALA A 96 -11.11 8.55 -11.72
N SER A 97 -12.19 9.15 -12.25
CA SER A 97 -12.35 10.60 -12.50
C SER A 97 -11.19 11.34 -13.23
N ASN A 98 -10.33 10.61 -13.95
CA ASN A 98 -9.08 11.10 -14.56
C ASN A 98 -8.06 11.68 -13.55
N TYR A 99 -8.05 11.16 -12.33
CA TYR A 99 -7.15 11.56 -11.26
C TYR A 99 -5.66 11.44 -11.61
N THR A 100 -5.20 10.31 -12.18
CA THR A 100 -3.78 10.14 -12.56
C THR A 100 -3.38 11.10 -13.69
N GLU A 101 -4.27 11.35 -14.65
CA GLU A 101 -4.06 12.37 -15.69
C GLU A 101 -3.94 13.77 -15.07
N ARG A 102 -4.74 14.09 -14.05
CA ARG A 102 -4.67 15.34 -13.29
C ARG A 102 -3.37 15.44 -12.48
N LEU A 103 -2.96 14.37 -11.78
CA LEU A 103 -1.69 14.28 -11.06
C LEU A 103 -0.52 14.57 -12.03
N LEU A 104 -0.40 13.79 -13.10
CA LEU A 104 0.67 13.92 -14.10
C LEU A 104 0.66 15.29 -14.80
N SER A 105 -0.52 15.81 -15.13
CA SER A 105 -0.64 17.15 -15.74
C SER A 105 -0.39 18.29 -14.75
N SER A 106 -0.51 18.07 -13.43
CA SER A 106 -0.23 19.08 -12.39
C SER A 106 1.25 19.22 -12.00
N ILE A 107 2.12 18.25 -12.36
CA ILE A 107 3.57 18.36 -12.11
C ILE A 107 4.15 19.60 -12.82
N ARG A 108 4.59 20.59 -12.03
CA ARG A 108 5.11 21.90 -12.48
C ARG A 108 6.51 22.25 -11.96
N HIS A 109 7.13 21.34 -11.20
CA HIS A 109 8.50 21.44 -10.69
C HIS A 109 9.39 20.38 -11.36
N PRO A 110 10.72 20.56 -11.48
CA PRO A 110 11.62 19.51 -11.93
C PRO A 110 11.55 18.27 -11.03
N VAL A 111 11.35 17.12 -11.67
CA VAL A 111 11.48 15.81 -11.02
C VAL A 111 12.37 14.97 -11.93
N ALA A 112 13.40 14.32 -11.38
CA ALA A 112 14.32 13.50 -12.18
C ALA A 112 13.64 12.19 -12.63
N HIS A 113 13.01 11.48 -11.70
CA HIS A 113 12.31 10.22 -11.97
C HIS A 113 10.82 10.33 -11.56
N VAL A 114 9.91 10.11 -12.50
CA VAL A 114 8.48 10.01 -12.24
C VAL A 114 8.00 8.60 -12.60
N VAL A 115 7.38 7.91 -11.65
CA VAL A 115 6.92 6.52 -11.79
C VAL A 115 5.41 6.41 -11.58
N VAL A 116 4.75 5.57 -12.37
CA VAL A 116 3.33 5.20 -12.21
C VAL A 116 3.22 3.68 -12.19
N VAL A 117 2.86 3.11 -11.05
CA VAL A 117 2.68 1.66 -10.87
C VAL A 117 1.22 1.29 -11.15
N VAL A 118 1.00 0.49 -12.20
CA VAL A 118 -0.33 0.09 -12.69
C VAL A 118 -0.58 -1.38 -12.35
N GLY A 119 -1.24 -1.61 -11.21
CA GLY A 119 -1.62 -2.92 -10.70
C GLY A 119 -2.93 -3.46 -11.28
N GLY A 120 -3.32 -4.66 -10.86
CA GLY A 120 -4.63 -5.24 -11.13
C GLY A 120 -4.92 -5.56 -12.61
N LYS A 121 -6.19 -5.81 -12.94
CA LYS A 121 -6.64 -6.26 -14.29
C LYS A 121 -7.82 -5.42 -14.82
N ASP A 122 -7.99 -4.20 -14.29
CA ASP A 122 -9.08 -3.28 -14.66
C ASP A 122 -8.85 -2.67 -16.05
N MET A 123 -9.68 -3.06 -17.03
CA MET A 123 -9.48 -2.70 -18.44
C MET A 123 -9.57 -1.19 -18.72
N LEU A 124 -10.33 -0.43 -17.92
CA LEU A 124 -10.39 1.02 -18.05
C LEU A 124 -9.04 1.65 -17.68
N THR A 125 -8.48 1.24 -16.55
CA THR A 125 -7.17 1.68 -16.06
C THR A 125 -6.04 1.28 -17.01
N LEU A 126 -6.06 0.06 -17.56
CA LEU A 126 -5.07 -0.38 -18.54
C LEU A 126 -5.15 0.40 -19.86
N LYS A 127 -6.36 0.70 -20.34
CA LYS A 127 -6.58 1.54 -21.53
C LYS A 127 -6.08 2.98 -21.32
N ARG A 128 -6.29 3.55 -20.12
CA ARG A 128 -5.79 4.88 -19.75
C ARG A 128 -4.27 4.90 -19.59
N ALA A 129 -3.67 3.89 -18.95
CA ALA A 129 -2.22 3.73 -18.87
C ALA A 129 -1.55 3.69 -20.25
N GLN A 130 -2.11 2.94 -21.20
CA GLN A 130 -1.61 2.90 -22.59
C GLN A 130 -1.77 4.23 -23.35
N ALA A 131 -2.67 5.12 -22.91
CA ALA A 131 -2.76 6.49 -23.42
C ALA A 131 -1.71 7.41 -22.75
N TRP A 132 -1.49 7.26 -21.45
CA TRP A 132 -0.52 8.05 -20.69
C TRP A 132 0.92 7.77 -21.09
N THR A 133 1.31 6.53 -21.40
CA THR A 133 2.67 6.20 -21.91
C THR A 133 3.02 7.01 -23.17
N ARG A 134 2.04 7.25 -24.05
CA ARG A 134 2.20 8.07 -25.27
C ARG A 134 2.19 9.57 -24.97
N ARG A 135 1.41 10.02 -23.97
CA ARG A 135 1.25 11.44 -23.59
C ARG A 135 2.39 11.95 -22.70
N TYR A 136 3.00 11.06 -21.91
CA TYR A 136 4.00 11.34 -20.90
C TYR A 136 5.27 10.47 -21.10
N PRO A 137 6.02 10.64 -22.20
CA PRO A 137 7.24 9.86 -22.48
C PRO A 137 8.41 10.15 -21.53
N ASP A 138 8.24 11.08 -20.59
CA ASP A 138 9.15 11.37 -19.48
C ASP A 138 8.74 10.65 -18.16
N VAL A 139 7.84 9.68 -18.21
CA VAL A 139 7.29 8.95 -17.05
C VAL A 139 7.45 7.44 -17.24
N HIS A 140 7.93 6.74 -16.21
CA HIS A 140 8.09 5.29 -16.22
C HIS A 140 6.79 4.62 -15.76
N PHE A 141 6.13 3.88 -16.66
CA PHE A 141 4.90 3.15 -16.36
C PHE A 141 5.21 1.68 -16.07
N VAL A 142 5.17 1.31 -14.79
CA VAL A 142 5.46 -0.04 -14.29
C VAL A 142 4.16 -0.86 -14.30
N ARG A 143 4.18 -2.04 -14.90
CA ARG A 143 2.97 -2.88 -15.07
C ARG A 143 3.04 -4.12 -14.19
N VAL A 144 2.20 -4.19 -13.16
CA VAL A 144 2.09 -5.37 -12.28
C VAL A 144 0.79 -6.11 -12.56
N PRO A 145 0.83 -7.37 -13.05
CA PRO A 145 -0.37 -8.07 -13.49
C PRO A 145 -1.46 -8.23 -12.44
N ASP A 146 -1.09 -8.41 -11.17
CA ASP A 146 -2.01 -8.75 -10.08
C ASP A 146 -2.33 -7.59 -9.14
N ARG A 147 -3.27 -7.82 -8.22
CA ARG A 147 -3.79 -6.82 -7.29
C ARG A 147 -2.82 -6.60 -6.13
N ILE A 148 -2.17 -5.44 -6.11
CA ILE A 148 -1.13 -5.03 -5.16
C ILE A 148 -1.68 -4.33 -3.90
N GLY A 149 -2.82 -3.63 -4.01
CA GLY A 149 -3.34 -2.74 -2.97
C GLY A 149 -2.48 -1.48 -2.75
N CYS A 150 -2.85 -0.69 -1.75
CA CYS A 150 -2.18 0.55 -1.38
C CYS A 150 -0.74 0.29 -0.90
N ALA A 151 -0.58 -0.54 0.13
CA ALA A 151 0.72 -0.94 0.69
C ALA A 151 1.67 -1.50 -0.37
N GLY A 152 1.23 -2.46 -1.20
CA GLY A 152 2.05 -3.03 -2.27
C GLY A 152 2.44 -2.00 -3.34
N GLY A 153 1.54 -1.08 -3.67
CA GLY A 153 1.82 0.05 -4.56
C GLY A 153 2.92 0.97 -4.03
N TRP A 154 2.82 1.39 -2.76
CA TRP A 154 3.85 2.19 -2.09
C TRP A 154 5.18 1.43 -1.94
N ASN A 155 5.14 0.12 -1.67
CA ASN A 155 6.34 -0.73 -1.59
C ASN A 155 7.08 -0.81 -2.93
N ILE A 156 6.36 -0.95 -4.05
CA ILE A 156 6.96 -0.93 -5.39
C ILE A 156 7.56 0.45 -5.68
N CYS A 157 6.88 1.54 -5.31
CA CYS A 157 7.46 2.88 -5.39
C CYS A 157 8.80 3.00 -4.62
N ILE A 158 8.85 2.50 -3.38
CA ILE A 158 10.06 2.54 -2.53
C ILE A 158 11.19 1.68 -3.12
N LYS A 159 10.89 0.47 -3.62
CA LYS A 159 11.87 -0.40 -4.31
C LYS A 159 12.42 0.28 -5.58
N TYR A 160 11.57 0.87 -6.42
CA TYR A 160 12.04 1.60 -7.60
C TYR A 160 12.93 2.79 -7.24
N MET A 161 12.58 3.55 -6.20
CA MET A 161 13.38 4.68 -5.70
C MET A 161 14.79 4.24 -5.29
N LEU A 162 14.89 3.24 -4.41
CA LEU A 162 16.13 2.90 -3.71
C LEU A 162 17.01 1.91 -4.47
N ASP A 163 16.42 1.02 -5.26
CA ASP A 163 17.07 -0.17 -5.82
C ASP A 163 17.13 -0.17 -7.36
N VAL A 164 16.24 0.59 -8.04
CA VAL A 164 16.28 0.77 -9.52
C VAL A 164 16.91 2.11 -9.91
N PHE A 165 16.55 3.21 -9.23
CA PHE A 165 17.12 4.54 -9.50
C PHE A 165 18.25 4.94 -8.55
N GLY A 166 18.43 4.24 -7.43
CA GLY A 166 19.55 4.47 -6.50
C GLY A 166 19.52 5.85 -5.82
N VAL A 167 18.33 6.43 -5.59
CA VAL A 167 18.17 7.74 -4.95
C VAL A 167 17.65 7.62 -3.53
N ASP A 168 18.24 8.36 -2.60
CA ASP A 168 18.07 8.12 -1.15
C ASP A 168 16.82 8.77 -0.53
N TRP A 169 16.06 9.55 -1.30
CA TRP A 169 14.75 10.06 -0.89
C TRP A 169 13.81 10.29 -2.09
N GLY A 170 12.53 10.52 -1.80
CA GLY A 170 11.51 10.79 -2.82
C GLY A 170 10.12 10.94 -2.24
N ILE A 171 9.17 11.38 -3.07
CA ILE A 171 7.76 11.51 -2.71
C ILE A 171 6.99 10.29 -3.24
N VAL A 172 6.20 9.67 -2.38
CA VAL A 172 5.12 8.75 -2.77
C VAL A 172 3.80 9.48 -2.59
N ALA A 173 2.90 9.35 -3.55
CA ALA A 173 1.58 9.99 -3.54
C ALA A 173 0.51 9.04 -4.08
N ASN A 174 -0.72 9.17 -3.58
CA ASN A 174 -1.88 8.51 -4.15
C ASN A 174 -2.26 9.15 -5.49
N ASN A 175 -2.92 8.38 -6.37
CA ASN A 175 -3.23 8.84 -7.72
C ASN A 175 -4.27 9.97 -7.78
N ASP A 176 -5.04 10.16 -6.71
CA ASP A 176 -6.04 11.21 -6.49
C ASP A 176 -5.48 12.56 -5.99
N ILE A 177 -4.16 12.68 -5.86
CA ILE A 177 -3.48 13.94 -5.56
C ILE A 177 -3.37 14.85 -6.80
N SER A 178 -3.43 16.17 -6.61
CA SER A 178 -2.86 17.13 -7.56
C SER A 178 -2.05 18.23 -6.87
N PHE A 179 -1.06 18.77 -7.61
CA PHE A 179 -0.07 19.70 -7.09
C PHE A 179 -0.35 21.14 -7.54
N PRO A 180 -0.68 22.07 -6.64
CA PRO A 180 -0.69 23.51 -6.95
C PRO A 180 0.66 24.01 -7.46
N VAL A 181 0.64 25.12 -8.19
CA VAL A 181 1.86 25.71 -8.78
C VAL A 181 2.80 26.15 -7.66
N GLY A 182 3.97 25.51 -7.57
CA GLY A 182 4.98 25.79 -6.55
C GLY A 182 4.92 24.87 -5.33
N SER A 183 3.80 24.19 -5.06
CA SER A 183 3.64 23.26 -3.91
C SER A 183 4.79 22.27 -3.78
N LEU A 184 5.08 21.49 -4.82
CA LEU A 184 6.21 20.54 -4.87
C LEU A 184 7.56 21.14 -4.44
N LYS A 185 7.85 22.40 -4.84
CA LYS A 185 9.09 23.08 -4.43
C LYS A 185 9.06 23.44 -2.93
N GLN A 186 7.93 23.93 -2.44
CA GLN A 186 7.76 24.26 -1.03
C GLN A 186 7.82 23.02 -0.14
N THR A 187 7.17 21.92 -0.55
CA THR A 187 7.22 20.63 0.16
C THR A 187 8.65 20.08 0.21
N ALA A 188 9.40 20.13 -0.90
CA ALA A 188 10.81 19.74 -0.92
C ALA A 188 11.66 20.62 0.02
N ALA A 189 11.52 21.94 -0.05
CA ALA A 189 12.23 22.86 0.85
C ALA A 189 11.90 22.62 2.33
N ALA A 190 10.61 22.48 2.67
CA ALA A 190 10.14 22.23 4.02
C ALA A 190 10.61 20.87 4.57
N PHE A 191 10.70 19.83 3.74
CA PHE A 191 11.29 18.54 4.12
C PHE A 191 12.79 18.67 4.41
N LEU A 192 13.55 19.35 3.55
CA LEU A 192 14.99 19.53 3.76
C LEU A 192 15.29 20.38 4.98
N GLU A 193 14.54 21.46 5.22
CA GLU A 193 14.66 22.28 6.43
C GLU A 193 14.26 21.49 7.69
N ALA A 194 13.20 20.68 7.62
CA ALA A 194 12.80 19.81 8.72
C ALA A 194 13.85 18.73 9.03
N ARG A 195 14.52 18.17 8.02
CA ARG A 195 15.62 17.20 8.21
C ARG A 195 16.93 17.88 8.65
N GLN A 196 17.19 19.13 8.28
CA GLN A 196 18.29 19.90 8.89
C GLN A 196 18.05 20.13 10.39
N ARG A 197 16.80 20.41 10.79
CA ARG A 197 16.40 20.53 12.21
C ARG A 197 16.32 19.19 12.94
N GLN A 198 16.10 18.09 12.23
CA GLN A 198 15.98 16.74 12.76
C GLN A 198 16.62 15.72 11.79
N PRO A 199 17.94 15.44 11.89
CA PRO A 199 18.64 14.60 10.90
C PRO A 199 18.08 13.19 10.71
N GLY A 200 17.45 12.63 11.74
CA GLY A 200 16.74 11.35 11.68
C GLY A 200 15.34 11.38 11.03
N LEU A 201 14.92 12.51 10.45
CA LEU A 201 13.64 12.60 9.74
C LEU A 201 13.68 11.72 8.49
N CYS A 202 13.06 10.56 8.60
CA CYS A 202 13.07 9.49 7.60
C CYS A 202 11.75 9.40 6.82
N LEU A 203 10.64 9.75 7.47
CA LEU A 203 9.28 9.77 6.90
C LEU A 203 8.65 11.15 7.15
N GLY A 204 8.35 11.86 6.07
CA GLY A 204 7.71 13.18 6.10
C GLY A 204 6.28 13.13 5.56
N ARG A 205 5.29 12.97 6.43
CA ARG A 205 3.85 12.99 6.07
C ARG A 205 3.45 14.38 5.57
N ILE A 206 2.92 14.52 4.36
CA ILE A 206 2.66 15.85 3.76
C ILE A 206 1.25 16.31 4.16
N GLU A 207 1.08 17.57 4.57
CA GLU A 207 -0.25 18.11 4.87
C GLU A 207 -1.05 18.40 3.60
N MET A 208 -2.28 17.88 3.55
CA MET A 208 -3.24 18.12 2.47
C MET A 208 -4.05 19.42 2.71
N ASP A 209 -4.67 19.93 1.65
CA ASP A 209 -5.65 21.02 1.70
C ASP A 209 -6.93 20.69 2.51
N THR A 210 -7.18 19.39 2.73
CA THR A 210 -8.28 18.90 3.57
C THR A 210 -8.09 19.27 5.06
N ARG A 211 -9.05 18.87 5.91
CA ARG A 211 -9.03 19.19 7.35
C ARG A 211 -7.73 18.68 8.03
N PRO A 212 -7.10 19.48 8.92
CA PRO A 212 -5.90 19.06 9.63
C PRO A 212 -6.06 17.70 10.31
N GLY A 213 -5.03 16.85 10.17
CA GLY A 213 -5.03 15.47 10.69
C GLY A 213 -5.62 14.43 9.73
N HIS A 214 -6.26 14.81 8.62
CA HIS A 214 -6.74 13.87 7.60
C HIS A 214 -5.80 13.81 6.38
N GLY A 215 -5.70 12.63 5.74
CA GLY A 215 -4.96 12.46 4.48
C GLY A 215 -3.44 12.59 4.56
N SER A 216 -2.85 12.51 5.75
CA SER A 216 -1.40 12.70 6.00
C SER A 216 -0.49 11.68 5.30
N TYR A 217 -1.03 10.50 4.94
CA TYR A 217 -0.35 9.49 4.13
C TYR A 217 -0.75 9.51 2.65
N SER A 218 -1.65 10.39 2.22
CA SER A 218 -2.02 10.48 0.79
C SER A 218 -0.93 11.07 -0.08
N ALA A 219 0.02 11.79 0.51
CA ALA A 219 1.38 11.85 0.01
C ALA A 219 2.37 11.97 1.17
N PHE A 220 3.56 11.40 1.01
CA PHE A 220 4.63 11.46 2.00
C PHE A 220 6.00 11.43 1.34
N VAL A 221 6.98 12.02 2.02
CA VAL A 221 8.40 11.87 1.70
C VAL A 221 8.94 10.63 2.40
N VAL A 222 9.60 9.74 1.67
CA VAL A 222 10.34 8.58 2.18
C VAL A 222 11.82 8.70 1.87
N THR A 223 12.62 7.94 2.61
CA THR A 223 14.09 7.94 2.57
C THR A 223 14.64 6.51 2.60
N ARG A 224 15.95 6.35 2.34
CA ARG A 224 16.64 5.08 2.58
C ARG A 224 16.59 4.67 4.05
N GLU A 225 16.79 5.62 4.98
CA GLU A 225 16.75 5.29 6.42
C GLU A 225 15.37 4.82 6.87
N PHE A 226 14.30 5.30 6.23
CA PHE A 226 12.95 4.78 6.48
C PHE A 226 12.81 3.31 6.11
N ARG A 227 13.24 2.90 4.91
CA ARG A 227 13.20 1.48 4.52
C ARG A 227 14.08 0.64 5.43
N ASP A 228 15.28 1.10 5.75
CA ASP A 228 16.27 0.27 6.44
C ASP A 228 15.91 0.08 7.93
N ALA A 229 15.30 1.08 8.58
CA ALA A 229 14.76 0.97 9.94
C ALA A 229 13.33 0.39 9.97
N CYS A 230 12.36 1.05 9.33
CA CYS A 230 10.93 0.67 9.38
C CYS A 230 10.55 -0.46 8.42
N GLY A 231 11.38 -0.85 7.46
CA GLY A 231 11.02 -1.83 6.44
C GLY A 231 9.99 -1.31 5.44
N LEU A 232 9.25 -2.25 4.84
CA LEU A 232 8.17 -1.99 3.87
C LEU A 232 6.79 -2.06 4.53
N PHE A 233 5.79 -1.39 3.96
CA PHE A 233 4.39 -1.43 4.43
C PHE A 233 3.83 -2.87 4.39
N ASP A 234 3.03 -3.24 5.38
CA ASP A 234 2.50 -4.61 5.51
C ASP A 234 1.46 -4.93 4.43
N GLU A 235 1.80 -5.78 3.46
CA GLU A 235 0.92 -6.10 2.33
C GLU A 235 -0.26 -7.03 2.69
N ASN A 236 -0.39 -7.46 3.95
CA ASN A 236 -1.63 -8.05 4.45
C ASN A 236 -2.72 -6.97 4.65
N LEU A 237 -2.36 -5.69 4.72
CA LEU A 237 -3.31 -4.58 4.73
C LEU A 237 -3.71 -4.25 3.29
N PHE A 238 -4.85 -4.84 2.87
CA PHE A 238 -5.29 -4.87 1.48
C PHE A 238 -6.84 -4.81 1.38
N PRO A 239 -7.40 -4.16 0.34
CA PRO A 239 -6.71 -3.33 -0.65
C PRO A 239 -6.33 -1.94 -0.12
N ALA A 240 -7.10 -1.47 0.86
CA ALA A 240 -6.91 -0.33 1.77
C ALA A 240 -7.97 -0.53 2.88
N TYR A 241 -7.88 0.05 4.07
CA TYR A 241 -6.86 0.98 4.59
C TYR A 241 -6.07 0.31 5.75
N LEU A 242 -5.51 1.14 6.64
CA LEU A 242 -4.76 0.82 7.86
C LEU A 242 -3.24 0.63 7.66
N GLU A 243 -2.75 0.58 6.43
CA GLU A 243 -1.31 0.58 6.13
C GLU A 243 -0.57 1.82 6.68
N ASP A 244 -1.29 2.95 6.78
CA ASP A 244 -0.86 4.20 7.40
C ASP A 244 -0.75 4.09 8.93
N PHE A 245 -1.78 3.58 9.59
CA PHE A 245 -1.79 3.36 11.04
C PHE A 245 -0.79 2.29 11.49
N GLU A 246 -0.59 1.23 10.69
CA GLU A 246 0.39 0.18 10.96
C GLU A 246 1.82 0.74 10.91
N MET A 247 2.12 1.54 9.89
CA MET A 247 3.41 2.20 9.77
C MET A 247 3.62 3.25 10.88
N ASP A 248 2.57 3.93 11.32
CA ASP A 248 2.65 4.87 12.45
C ASP A 248 2.94 4.15 13.78
N ILE A 249 2.27 3.04 14.10
CA ILE A 249 2.59 2.22 15.28
C ILE A 249 4.06 1.77 15.19
N ARG A 250 4.47 1.25 14.03
CA ARG A 250 5.83 0.77 13.79
C ARG A 250 6.88 1.87 13.98
N ALA A 251 6.68 3.04 13.37
CA ALA A 251 7.56 4.19 13.51
C ALA A 251 7.57 4.77 14.94
N GLN A 252 6.49 4.61 15.71
CA GLN A 252 6.49 4.92 17.15
C GLN A 252 7.36 3.93 17.95
N ARG A 253 7.32 2.61 17.68
CA ARG A 253 8.16 1.61 18.34
C ARG A 253 9.66 1.77 17.99
N LEU A 254 9.98 2.23 16.79
CA LEU A 254 11.35 2.35 16.26
C LEU A 254 12.03 3.72 16.50
N ARG A 255 11.45 4.62 17.32
CA ARG A 255 12.01 5.98 17.54
C ARG A 255 13.43 6.04 18.12
N GLY A 256 13.98 4.92 18.59
CA GLY A 256 15.39 4.81 19.00
C GLY A 256 16.36 4.54 17.84
N ASP A 257 15.88 3.96 16.73
CA ASP A 257 16.71 3.38 15.67
C ASP A 257 17.04 4.40 14.56
N GLY A 258 17.25 5.66 14.95
CA GLY A 258 17.63 6.78 14.07
C GLY A 258 16.54 7.31 13.14
N CYS A 259 15.45 6.57 12.91
CA CYS A 259 14.34 6.96 12.04
C CYS A 259 13.16 7.56 12.83
N VAL A 260 12.79 8.80 12.50
CA VAL A 260 11.63 9.52 13.04
C VAL A 260 10.65 9.89 11.93
N ALA A 261 9.36 9.59 12.16
CA ALA A 261 8.26 10.09 11.36
C ALA A 261 7.78 11.47 11.85
N GLY A 262 7.62 12.42 10.93
CA GLY A 262 7.16 13.78 11.19
C GLY A 262 6.21 14.29 10.11
N ASN A 263 5.64 15.48 10.32
CA ASN A 263 4.74 16.13 9.37
C ASN A 263 5.47 17.26 8.61
N ILE A 264 5.23 17.37 7.30
CA ILE A 264 5.79 18.39 6.42
C ILE A 264 4.71 19.41 6.08
N PHE A 265 4.98 20.66 6.45
CA PHE A 265 4.07 21.78 6.30
C PHE A 265 4.57 22.71 5.17
N SER A 266 3.76 22.89 4.14
CA SER A 266 3.96 23.91 3.09
C SER A 266 2.78 24.90 3.09
N ALA A 267 3.00 26.13 2.63
CA ALA A 267 1.92 27.11 2.49
C ALA A 267 0.98 26.70 1.35
N GLU A 268 1.56 26.33 0.20
CA GLU A 268 0.86 25.66 -0.90
C GLU A 268 0.81 24.15 -0.59
N ARG A 269 -0.35 23.68 -0.14
CA ARG A 269 -0.63 22.28 0.20
C ARG A 269 -0.96 21.46 -1.04
N PHE A 270 -1.03 20.13 -0.93
CA PHE A 270 -1.51 19.27 -2.03
C PHE A 270 -3.04 19.14 -1.99
N HIS A 271 -3.69 19.07 -3.14
CA HIS A 271 -5.13 18.85 -3.26
C HIS A 271 -5.47 17.36 -3.28
N HIS A 272 -6.52 16.95 -2.57
CA HIS A 272 -6.97 15.55 -2.50
C HIS A 272 -8.36 15.32 -3.10
N GLY A 273 -8.52 14.30 -3.95
CA GLY A 273 -9.84 13.93 -4.49
C GLY A 273 -10.38 14.97 -5.47
N PRO A 274 -11.71 15.16 -5.62
CA PRO A 274 -12.28 16.08 -6.59
C PRO A 274 -11.73 17.52 -6.50
N GLU A 275 -11.67 18.24 -7.62
CA GLU A 275 -11.26 19.65 -7.60
C GLU A 275 -12.27 20.49 -6.79
N GLY A 276 -11.77 21.25 -5.80
CA GLY A 276 -12.61 21.98 -4.84
C GLY A 276 -13.17 21.15 -3.67
N ALA A 277 -12.70 19.91 -3.45
CA ALA A 277 -13.14 19.08 -2.33
C ALA A 277 -12.62 19.58 -0.97
N VAL A 278 -13.47 20.27 -0.20
CA VAL A 278 -13.16 20.74 1.17
C VAL A 278 -13.18 19.63 2.26
N VAL A 279 -13.27 18.37 1.85
CA VAL A 279 -13.27 17.18 2.72
C VAL A 279 -12.50 16.05 2.03
N TYR A 280 -11.89 15.18 2.82
CA TYR A 280 -11.23 13.98 2.30
C TYR A 280 -12.22 13.12 1.51
N VAL A 281 -11.90 12.87 0.24
CA VAL A 281 -12.56 11.90 -0.64
C VAL A 281 -11.45 11.15 -1.36
N SER A 282 -11.38 9.83 -1.19
CA SER A 282 -10.42 9.02 -1.95
C SER A 282 -10.95 8.66 -3.32
N GLY A 283 -10.07 8.52 -4.32
CA GLY A 283 -10.42 8.07 -5.66
C GLY A 283 -11.06 6.69 -5.69
N VAL A 284 -10.76 5.85 -4.69
CA VAL A 284 -11.40 4.55 -4.48
C VAL A 284 -12.84 4.69 -3.97
N GLN A 285 -13.09 5.62 -3.04
CA GLN A 285 -14.45 5.93 -2.57
C GLN A 285 -15.27 6.65 -3.66
N ASP A 286 -14.65 7.54 -4.43
CA ASP A 286 -15.24 8.22 -5.58
C ASP A 286 -15.64 7.19 -6.66
N MET A 287 -14.75 6.24 -6.99
CA MET A 287 -15.04 5.12 -7.89
C MET A 287 -16.28 4.34 -7.45
N VAL A 288 -16.32 3.82 -6.22
CA VAL A 288 -17.44 2.97 -5.77
C VAL A 288 -18.78 3.71 -5.85
N ASN A 289 -18.79 5.00 -5.47
CA ASN A 289 -20.03 5.77 -5.36
C ASN A 289 -20.47 6.45 -6.66
N ARG A 290 -19.54 6.95 -7.49
CA ARG A 290 -19.82 7.93 -8.56
C ARG A 290 -19.28 7.59 -9.95
N ASP A 291 -18.48 6.55 -10.11
CA ASP A 291 -17.92 6.23 -11.43
C ASP A 291 -18.97 5.58 -12.35
N GLU A 292 -19.48 6.37 -13.29
CA GLU A 292 -20.45 5.97 -14.31
C GLU A 292 -19.80 5.16 -15.45
N GLU A 293 -18.46 5.18 -15.61
CA GLU A 293 -17.76 4.36 -16.61
C GLU A 293 -17.63 2.88 -16.19
N ARG A 294 -17.84 2.56 -14.91
CA ARG A 294 -17.88 1.19 -14.38
C ARG A 294 -19.31 0.75 -14.04
N SER A 295 -19.67 -0.46 -14.49
CA SER A 295 -20.97 -1.06 -14.19
C SER A 295 -21.21 -1.19 -12.69
N GLY A 296 -22.47 -1.10 -12.27
CA GLY A 296 -22.84 -1.22 -10.85
C GLY A 296 -22.36 -2.55 -10.23
N GLU A 297 -22.35 -3.63 -11.01
CA GLU A 297 -21.82 -4.95 -10.61
C GLU A 297 -20.29 -4.93 -10.41
N ALA A 298 -19.54 -4.21 -11.25
CA ALA A 298 -18.09 -4.01 -11.04
C ALA A 298 -17.82 -3.18 -9.78
N ARG A 299 -18.56 -2.09 -9.58
CA ARG A 299 -18.44 -1.24 -8.38
C ARG A 299 -18.84 -1.97 -7.10
N ALA A 300 -19.88 -2.80 -7.14
CA ALA A 300 -20.29 -3.65 -6.03
C ALA A 300 -19.18 -4.64 -5.62
N ARG A 301 -18.61 -5.40 -6.57
CA ARG A 301 -17.50 -6.33 -6.29
C ARG A 301 -16.27 -5.64 -5.68
N ILE A 302 -15.94 -4.42 -6.14
CA ILE A 302 -14.83 -3.65 -5.56
C ILE A 302 -15.19 -3.19 -4.14
N GLY A 303 -16.41 -2.71 -3.92
CA GLY A 303 -16.94 -2.35 -2.59
C GLY A 303 -16.94 -3.52 -1.60
N GLU A 304 -17.31 -4.73 -2.04
CA GLU A 304 -17.25 -5.95 -1.21
C GLU A 304 -15.83 -6.28 -0.76
N VAL A 305 -14.84 -6.23 -1.67
CA VAL A 305 -13.43 -6.50 -1.32
C VAL A 305 -12.87 -5.41 -0.40
N LEU A 306 -13.25 -4.14 -0.59
CA LEU A 306 -12.90 -3.06 0.33
C LEU A 306 -13.49 -3.30 1.73
N GLN A 307 -14.79 -3.61 1.82
CA GLN A 307 -15.44 -3.86 3.11
C GLN A 307 -14.90 -5.12 3.82
N ARG A 308 -14.57 -6.18 3.08
CA ARG A 308 -13.95 -7.39 3.62
C ARG A 308 -12.52 -7.14 4.10
N GLY A 309 -11.74 -6.39 3.30
CA GLY A 309 -10.38 -5.97 3.64
C GLY A 309 -10.34 -5.08 4.88
N HIS A 310 -11.22 -4.08 4.95
CA HIS A 310 -11.32 -3.16 6.08
C HIS A 310 -11.64 -3.88 7.41
N ARG A 311 -12.63 -4.77 7.44
CA ARG A 311 -12.94 -5.58 8.65
C ARG A 311 -11.80 -6.52 9.03
N SER A 312 -11.22 -7.21 8.05
CA SER A 312 -10.10 -8.14 8.30
C SER A 312 -8.85 -7.40 8.78
N GLY A 313 -8.60 -6.20 8.25
CA GLY A 313 -7.53 -5.30 8.67
C GLY A 313 -7.65 -4.85 10.12
N PHE A 314 -8.86 -4.51 10.61
CA PHE A 314 -9.04 -4.19 12.04
C PHE A 314 -8.70 -5.37 12.95
N GLN A 315 -9.15 -6.58 12.60
CA GLN A 315 -8.85 -7.77 13.38
C GLN A 315 -7.34 -8.11 13.32
N TYR A 316 -6.76 -8.12 12.12
CA TYR A 316 -5.32 -8.31 11.90
C TYR A 316 -4.47 -7.30 12.69
N MET A 317 -4.86 -6.01 12.71
CA MET A 317 -4.17 -4.98 13.49
C MET A 317 -4.31 -5.18 15.00
N ALA A 318 -5.51 -5.55 15.48
CA ALA A 318 -5.73 -5.87 16.88
C ALA A 318 -4.87 -7.06 17.34
N ASP A 319 -4.78 -8.12 16.52
CA ASP A 319 -3.98 -9.31 16.81
C ASP A 319 -2.47 -9.05 16.65
N LYS A 320 -2.06 -8.23 15.67
CA LYS A 320 -0.65 -7.88 15.43
C LYS A 320 -0.09 -6.96 16.51
N TRP A 321 -0.85 -5.98 16.98
CA TRP A 321 -0.33 -4.91 17.85
C TRP A 321 -0.98 -4.83 19.24
N GLY A 322 -1.94 -5.72 19.55
CA GLY A 322 -2.57 -5.79 20.88
C GLY A 322 -3.45 -4.58 21.16
N CYS A 323 -4.20 -4.14 20.15
CA CYS A 323 -5.07 -2.98 20.16
C CYS A 323 -6.54 -3.39 20.43
N SER A 324 -7.40 -2.43 20.76
CA SER A 324 -8.84 -2.64 20.55
C SER A 324 -9.17 -2.49 19.06
N VAL A 325 -10.17 -3.23 18.58
CA VAL A 325 -10.75 -3.03 17.23
C VAL A 325 -11.45 -1.66 17.07
N SER A 326 -11.55 -0.86 18.14
CA SER A 326 -12.23 0.44 18.18
C SER A 326 -11.33 1.62 17.81
N GLN A 327 -10.37 1.42 16.91
CA GLN A 327 -9.51 2.46 16.30
C GLN A 327 -8.60 3.26 17.26
N GLN A 328 -8.41 2.80 18.51
CA GLN A 328 -7.53 3.46 19.48
C GLN A 328 -6.09 2.96 19.34
N TRP A 329 -5.43 3.34 18.24
CA TRP A 329 -4.10 2.83 17.88
C TRP A 329 -2.99 3.26 18.85
N ASP A 330 -3.10 4.41 19.50
CA ASP A 330 -2.16 4.82 20.56
C ASP A 330 -2.29 3.96 21.84
N ALA A 331 -3.36 3.16 21.97
CA ALA A 331 -3.58 2.20 23.05
C ALA A 331 -3.11 0.77 22.73
N CYS A 332 -2.49 0.52 21.56
CA CYS A 332 -1.93 -0.78 21.20
C CYS A 332 -0.85 -1.20 22.21
N THR A 333 -1.02 -2.38 22.81
CA THR A 333 -0.22 -2.84 23.96
C THR A 333 1.07 -3.57 23.59
N PHE A 334 1.15 -4.19 22.41
CA PHE A 334 2.32 -4.99 22.02
C PHE A 334 3.45 -4.12 21.47
N GLN A 335 4.67 -4.38 21.95
CA GLN A 335 5.89 -3.71 21.46
C GLN A 335 6.45 -4.33 20.18
N ARG A 336 6.02 -5.55 19.83
CA ARG A 336 6.47 -6.37 18.71
C ARG A 336 5.27 -7.11 18.09
N PRO A 337 5.28 -7.43 16.78
CA PRO A 337 4.18 -8.12 16.10
C PRO A 337 3.73 -9.40 16.81
N PHE A 338 2.43 -9.57 16.98
CA PHE A 338 1.75 -10.70 17.61
C PHE A 338 2.31 -11.05 19.01
N ASN A 339 2.83 -10.04 19.71
CA ASN A 339 3.56 -10.12 20.97
C ASN A 339 4.74 -11.12 20.97
N ARG A 340 5.36 -11.36 19.80
CA ARG A 340 6.46 -12.32 19.65
C ARG A 340 7.81 -11.65 19.93
N THR A 341 8.53 -12.14 20.93
CA THR A 341 9.84 -11.60 21.34
C THR A 341 10.96 -11.79 20.32
N HIS A 342 10.82 -12.71 19.37
CA HIS A 342 11.78 -12.91 18.28
C HIS A 342 11.56 -11.97 17.08
N LEU A 343 10.35 -11.40 16.92
CA LEU A 343 10.05 -10.47 15.83
C LEU A 343 10.44 -9.03 16.19
N THR A 344 10.98 -8.30 15.24
CA THR A 344 11.22 -6.85 15.29
C THR A 344 9.97 -6.09 14.83
N PRO A 345 9.81 -4.79 15.12
CA PRO A 345 8.63 -4.03 14.70
C PRO A 345 8.37 -4.01 13.20
N ARG A 346 9.40 -4.15 12.37
CA ARG A 346 9.30 -4.17 10.89
C ARG A 346 8.89 -5.52 10.31
N ASP A 347 8.81 -6.58 11.11
CA ASP A 347 8.61 -7.92 10.59
C ASP A 347 7.12 -8.21 10.29
N TRP A 348 6.88 -8.67 9.07
CA TRP A 348 5.63 -9.21 8.57
C TRP A 348 5.95 -10.17 7.42
N VAL A 349 5.04 -11.11 7.14
CA VAL A 349 5.14 -12.02 5.99
C VAL A 349 3.79 -11.98 5.28
N TYR A 350 3.82 -11.95 3.95
CA TYR A 350 2.61 -11.99 3.13
C TYR A 350 1.93 -13.37 3.24
N ASP A 351 0.66 -13.40 3.63
CA ASP A 351 -0.15 -14.62 3.67
C ASP A 351 -1.04 -14.73 2.41
N PRO A 352 -0.74 -15.67 1.47
CA PRO A 352 -1.53 -15.87 0.26
C PRO A 352 -2.94 -16.43 0.52
N ALA A 353 -3.17 -17.10 1.66
CA ALA A 353 -4.48 -17.62 2.04
C ALA A 353 -5.36 -16.50 2.61
N TYR A 354 -4.82 -15.67 3.53
CA TYR A 354 -5.48 -14.44 3.98
C TYR A 354 -5.81 -13.52 2.79
N ARG A 355 -4.85 -13.24 1.90
CA ARG A 355 -5.12 -12.38 0.72
C ARG A 355 -6.19 -12.98 -0.21
N ARG A 356 -6.19 -14.30 -0.41
CA ARG A 356 -7.25 -14.99 -1.16
C ARG A 356 -8.60 -14.86 -0.49
N CYS A 357 -8.67 -14.97 0.84
CA CYS A 357 -9.89 -14.74 1.60
C CYS A 357 -10.39 -13.30 1.40
N VAL A 358 -9.54 -12.28 1.54
CA VAL A 358 -9.96 -10.87 1.33
C VAL A 358 -10.51 -10.64 -0.07
N LEU A 359 -9.84 -11.18 -1.10
CA LEU A 359 -10.26 -11.09 -2.50
C LEU A 359 -11.56 -11.82 -2.82
N THR A 360 -11.88 -12.96 -2.18
CA THR A 360 -12.94 -13.87 -2.64
C THR A 360 -14.04 -14.18 -1.61
N GLY A 361 -13.79 -14.00 -0.32
CA GLY A 361 -14.63 -14.50 0.77
C GLY A 361 -14.41 -15.98 1.12
N THR A 362 -13.59 -16.71 0.36
CA THR A 362 -13.28 -18.12 0.64
C THR A 362 -12.41 -18.22 1.88
N GLY A 363 -12.89 -18.88 2.94
CA GLY A 363 -12.15 -19.06 4.20
C GLY A 363 -12.43 -18.01 5.28
N LEU A 364 -13.47 -17.19 5.13
CA LEU A 364 -13.96 -16.30 6.20
C LEU A 364 -14.25 -17.08 7.50
N GLN A 365 -13.88 -16.50 8.63
CA GLN A 365 -14.26 -16.97 9.96
C GLN A 365 -15.09 -15.87 10.64
N GLY A 366 -16.40 -16.08 10.74
CA GLY A 366 -17.33 -15.00 11.08
C GLY A 366 -17.39 -13.96 9.96
N ASP A 367 -16.98 -12.73 10.24
CA ASP A 367 -17.08 -11.58 9.34
C ASP A 367 -15.75 -11.14 8.70
N HIS A 368 -14.62 -11.74 9.12
CA HIS A 368 -13.26 -11.39 8.77
C HIS A 368 -12.45 -12.59 8.24
N CYS A 369 -11.30 -12.32 7.64
CA CYS A 369 -10.35 -13.32 7.20
C CYS A 369 -9.32 -13.63 8.30
N PRO A 370 -9.09 -14.92 8.65
CA PRO A 370 -8.03 -15.30 9.58
C PRO A 370 -6.66 -15.17 8.90
N TYR A 371 -5.66 -14.65 9.64
CA TYR A 371 -4.25 -14.61 9.23
C TYR A 371 -3.49 -15.74 9.93
N ASP A 372 -2.73 -16.55 9.18
CA ASP A 372 -1.95 -17.63 9.77
C ASP A 372 -0.62 -17.12 10.34
N VAL A 373 -0.60 -16.81 11.64
CA VAL A 373 0.60 -16.37 12.36
C VAL A 373 1.78 -17.37 12.28
N SER A 374 1.56 -18.62 11.86
CA SER A 374 2.64 -19.61 11.68
C SER A 374 3.51 -19.34 10.45
N VAL A 375 3.06 -18.58 9.44
CA VAL A 375 3.89 -18.23 8.28
C VAL A 375 5.12 -17.41 8.66
N LEU A 376 5.04 -16.66 9.78
CA LEU A 376 6.15 -15.90 10.37
C LEU A 376 7.28 -16.81 10.92
N ALA A 377 6.99 -18.08 11.23
CA ALA A 377 7.97 -19.06 11.68
C ALA A 377 8.54 -19.90 10.52
N ALA A 378 7.91 -19.88 9.35
CA ALA A 378 8.36 -20.59 8.16
C ALA A 378 9.31 -19.74 7.28
N GLY A 379 9.22 -18.41 7.36
CA GLY A 379 10.13 -17.50 6.67
C GLY A 379 11.45 -17.29 7.43
N ASN A 380 12.58 -17.36 6.72
CA ASN A 380 13.79 -16.65 7.18
C ASN A 380 13.44 -15.16 7.28
N SER A 381 13.71 -14.53 8.42
CA SER A 381 13.13 -13.23 8.82
C SER A 381 13.75 -12.01 8.14
N THR A 382 14.12 -12.12 6.87
CA THR A 382 14.41 -11.02 5.97
C THR A 382 13.15 -10.68 5.19
N GLY A 383 12.61 -9.46 5.35
CA GLY A 383 11.43 -8.95 4.63
C GLY A 383 11.60 -8.87 3.10
N GLU A 384 12.73 -9.32 2.58
CA GLU A 384 13.01 -9.64 1.18
C GLU A 384 12.25 -10.91 0.72
N HIS A 385 10.95 -10.99 0.98
CA HIS A 385 10.12 -11.82 0.12
C HIS A 385 10.06 -11.11 -1.23
N VAL A 386 11.01 -11.47 -2.10
CA VAL A 386 11.04 -11.07 -3.49
C VAL A 386 9.83 -11.70 -4.15
N SER A 387 8.74 -10.95 -4.20
CA SER A 387 7.89 -10.96 -5.36
C SER A 387 8.77 -10.59 -6.56
N GLU A 388 9.00 -11.55 -7.45
CA GLU A 388 9.74 -11.35 -8.70
C GLU A 388 8.87 -10.50 -9.65
N VAL A 389 8.95 -9.17 -9.49
CA VAL A 389 8.20 -8.13 -10.21
C VAL A 389 9.10 -7.43 -11.23
#